data_AF-A0A2E8MIG7-F1
#
_entry.id   AF-A0A2E8MIG7-F1
#
_cell.length_a   1.000
_cell.length_b   1.000
_cell.length_c   1.000
_cell.angle_alpha   90.00
_cell.angle_beta   90.00
_cell.angle_gamma   90.00
#
_symmetry.space_group_name_H-M   'P 1'
#
loop_
_entity.id
_entity.type
_entity.pdbx_description
1 polymer ?
#
loop_
_entity_poly.entity_id
_entity_poly.type
_entity_poly.pdbx_seq_one_letter_code
_entity_poly.pdbx_strand_id
1 'polypeptide(L)'
;MTSNPQTRIRSGDAWLRLLLMLIYFCLVYYVVKLLVGISMLFQFGHALVTGERNGRLADFTSDLNEFSYSVLQYLTWNSDDRPFPFCDWPAPQRDDDPSNSW
;
A
#
# COMPACT_ATOMS: atom_id res chain seq x y z
N MET A 1 18.83 -12.64 42.33
CA MET A 1 19.69 -12.64 41.13
C MET A 1 19.22 -13.75 40.20
N THR A 2 18.31 -13.46 39.27
CA THR A 2 18.02 -14.31 38.11
C THR A 2 17.85 -13.39 36.91
N SER A 3 18.88 -13.34 36.06
CA SER A 3 18.95 -12.51 34.86
C SER A 3 17.95 -12.98 33.81
N ASN A 4 16.96 -12.12 33.56
CA ASN A 4 15.94 -12.23 32.52
C ASN A 4 16.59 -12.29 31.11
N PRO A 5 16.42 -13.36 30.30
CA PRO A 5 16.98 -13.43 28.95
C PRO A 5 16.07 -12.71 27.94
N GLN A 6 15.97 -11.38 28.02
CA GLN A 6 15.07 -10.57 27.15
C GLN A 6 15.82 -9.62 26.20
N THR A 7 16.97 -10.01 25.67
CA THR A 7 17.77 -9.10 24.81
C THR A 7 18.43 -9.81 23.63
N ARG A 8 17.65 -10.49 22.79
CA ARG A 8 18.09 -10.88 21.44
C ARG A 8 17.01 -10.76 20.37
N ILE A 9 16.12 -9.77 20.51
CA ILE A 9 15.07 -9.44 19.52
C ILE A 9 15.35 -8.08 18.83
N ARG A 10 16.43 -7.38 19.19
CA ARG A 10 16.59 -5.96 18.81
C ARG A 10 17.27 -5.68 17.46
N SER A 11 17.94 -6.66 16.84
CA SER A 11 18.71 -6.43 15.60
C SER A 11 18.01 -6.96 14.34
N GLY A 12 17.50 -8.19 14.35
CA GLY A 12 16.90 -8.81 13.16
C GLY A 12 15.72 -8.02 12.57
N ASP A 13 14.78 -7.61 13.42
CA ASP A 13 13.57 -6.89 13.00
C ASP A 13 13.87 -5.47 12.49
N ALA A 14 14.89 -4.80 13.05
CA ALA A 14 15.33 -3.49 12.59
C ALA A 14 15.96 -3.57 11.19
N TRP A 15 16.79 -4.59 10.93
CA TRP A 15 17.37 -4.83 9.61
C TRP A 15 16.33 -5.25 8.58
N LEU A 16 15.36 -6.08 8.95
CA LEU A 16 14.24 -6.42 8.07
C LEU A 16 13.40 -5.19 7.75
N ARG A 17 13.11 -4.34 8.74
CA ARG A 17 12.40 -3.06 8.53
C ARG A 17 13.16 -2.16 7.57
N LEU A 18 14.47 -2.01 7.73
CA LEU A 18 15.33 -1.25 6.82
C LEU A 18 15.31 -1.82 5.39
N LEU A 19 15.42 -3.14 5.24
CA LEU A 19 15.36 -3.81 3.94
C LEU A 19 14.01 -3.54 3.25
N LEU A 20 12.91 -3.69 3.99
CA LEU A 20 11.57 -3.39 3.48
C LEU A 20 11.45 -1.91 3.09
N MET A 21 11.90 -0.99 3.94
CA MET A 21 11.92 0.44 3.63
C MET A 21 12.67 0.73 2.32
N LEU A 22 13.83 0.11 2.10
CA LEU A 22 14.61 0.29 0.88
C LEU A 22 13.89 -0.26 -0.35
N ILE A 23 13.30 -1.46 -0.25
CA ILE A 23 12.52 -2.06 -1.34
C ILE A 23 11.31 -1.18 -1.69
N TYR A 24 10.54 -0.75 -0.69
CA TYR A 24 9.38 0.10 -0.93
C TYR A 24 9.78 1.46 -1.51
N PHE A 25 10.82 2.09 -0.96
CA PHE A 25 11.27 3.41 -1.41
C PHE A 25 11.89 3.38 -2.82
N CYS A 26 12.72 2.39 -3.13
CA CYS A 26 13.43 2.34 -4.41
C CYS A 26 12.63 1.68 -5.53
N LEU A 27 11.94 0.57 -5.24
CA LEU A 27 11.25 -0.22 -6.26
C LEU A 27 9.76 0.12 -6.32
N VAL A 28 9.04 -0.06 -5.20
CA VAL A 28 7.58 0.04 -5.19
C VAL A 28 7.13 1.46 -5.47
N TYR A 29 7.77 2.47 -4.86
CA TYR A 29 7.44 3.87 -5.10
C TYR A 29 7.62 4.28 -6.57
N TYR A 30 8.64 3.73 -7.23
CA TYR A 30 8.85 3.98 -8.66
C TYR A 30 7.74 3.36 -9.51
N VAL A 31 7.34 2.12 -9.21
CA VAL A 31 6.25 1.43 -9.90
C VAL A 31 4.92 2.15 -9.68
N VAL A 32 4.58 2.51 -8.43
CA VAL A 32 3.39 3.28 -8.09
C VAL A 32 3.35 4.58 -8.88
N LYS A 33 4.45 5.35 -8.88
CA LYS A 33 4.55 6.61 -9.62
C LYS A 33 4.31 6.41 -11.12
N LEU A 34 4.86 5.34 -11.70
CA LEU A 34 4.67 5.00 -13.10
C LEU A 34 3.19 4.66 -13.39
N LEU A 35 2.59 3.80 -12.56
CA LEU A 35 1.18 3.40 -12.69
C LEU A 35 0.24 4.61 -12.59
N VAL A 36 0.42 5.45 -11.57
CA VAL A 36 -0.35 6.69 -11.41
C VAL A 36 -0.19 7.61 -12.63
N GLY A 37 1.03 7.76 -13.15
CA GLY A 37 1.29 8.57 -14.35
C GLY A 37 0.56 8.04 -15.60
N ILE A 38 0.61 6.73 -15.83
CA ILE A 38 -0.12 6.08 -16.94
C ILE A 38 -1.63 6.22 -16.75
N SER A 39 -2.14 5.94 -15.55
CA SER A 39 -3.57 6.06 -15.24
C SER A 39 -4.05 7.50 -15.40
N MET A 40 -3.26 8.50 -15.02
CA MET A 40 -3.56 9.92 -15.21
C MET A 40 -3.69 10.27 -16.69
N LEU A 41 -2.70 9.90 -17.51
CA LEU A 41 -2.73 10.14 -18.96
C LEU A 41 -3.92 9.45 -19.63
N PHE A 42 -4.21 8.21 -19.23
CA PHE A 42 -5.33 7.45 -19.75
C PHE A 42 -6.67 8.07 -19.34
N GLN A 43 -6.87 8.42 -18.07
CA GLN A 43 -8.09 9.07 -17.61
C GLN A 43 -8.31 10.41 -18.32
N PHE A 44 -7.25 11.19 -18.54
CA PHE A 44 -7.33 12.45 -19.26
C PHE A 44 -7.72 12.24 -20.73
N GLY A 45 -7.07 11.29 -21.43
CA GLY A 45 -7.42 10.94 -22.80
C GLY A 45 -8.85 10.39 -22.93
N HIS A 46 -9.26 9.52 -22.02
CA HIS A 46 -10.62 8.98 -21.99
C HIS A 46 -11.65 10.06 -21.71
N ALA A 47 -11.40 10.96 -20.76
CA ALA A 47 -12.30 12.07 -20.46
C ALA A 47 -12.47 13.02 -21.66
N LEU A 48 -11.43 13.23 -22.47
CA LEU A 48 -11.50 14.02 -23.71
C LEU A 48 -12.36 13.35 -24.80
N VAL A 49 -12.33 12.02 -24.90
CA VAL A 49 -13.07 11.28 -25.94
C VAL A 49 -14.52 11.00 -25.50
N THR A 50 -14.71 10.56 -24.27
CA THR A 50 -15.99 10.04 -23.77
C THR A 50 -16.77 11.06 -22.94
N GLY A 51 -16.11 12.11 -22.41
CA GLY A 51 -16.73 13.06 -21.47
C GLY A 51 -16.91 12.51 -20.06
N GLU A 52 -16.65 11.23 -19.83
CA GLU A 52 -16.81 10.55 -18.55
C GLU A 52 -15.48 9.94 -18.07
N ARG A 53 -15.28 9.90 -16.74
CA ARG A 53 -14.16 9.16 -16.13
C ARG A 53 -14.50 7.67 -16.09
N ASN A 54 -13.53 6.84 -16.43
CA ASN A 54 -13.68 5.39 -16.32
C ASN A 54 -13.69 4.98 -14.83
N GLY A 55 -14.85 4.55 -14.32
CA GLY A 55 -15.04 4.18 -12.91
C GLY A 55 -14.09 3.08 -12.44
N ARG A 56 -13.87 2.05 -13.26
CA ARG A 56 -12.96 0.93 -12.90
C ARG A 56 -11.52 1.37 -12.71
N LEU A 57 -11.08 2.32 -13.55
CA LEU A 57 -9.73 2.88 -13.42
C LEU A 57 -9.62 3.86 -12.26
N ALA A 58 -10.71 4.58 -11.95
CA ALA A 58 -10.78 5.44 -10.79
C ALA A 58 -10.68 4.62 -9.49
N ASP A 59 -11.44 3.53 -9.38
CA ASP A 59 -11.38 2.60 -8.25
C ASP A 59 -9.96 2.03 -8.09
N PHE A 60 -9.37 1.51 -9.17
CA PHE A 60 -7.98 1.03 -9.13
C PHE A 60 -6.99 2.07 -8.63
N THR A 61 -7.10 3.33 -9.08
CA THR A 61 -6.23 4.40 -8.58
C THR A 61 -6.50 4.77 -7.13
N SER A 62 -7.73 4.60 -6.65
CA SER A 62 -8.08 4.79 -5.24
C SER A 62 -7.36 3.75 -4.37
N ASP A 63 -7.47 2.47 -4.72
CA ASP A 63 -6.81 1.36 -4.03
C ASP A 63 -5.29 1.53 -4.02
N LEU A 64 -4.71 1.96 -5.16
CA LEU A 64 -3.28 2.22 -5.30
C LEU A 64 -2.82 3.38 -4.40
N ASN A 65 -3.62 4.42 -4.26
CA ASN A 65 -3.31 5.55 -3.37
C ASN A 65 -3.35 5.13 -1.90
N GLU A 66 -4.34 4.33 -1.51
CA GLU A 66 -4.45 3.81 -0.14
C GLU A 66 -3.29 2.88 0.22
N PHE A 67 -2.90 1.99 -0.70
CA PHE A 67 -1.67 1.21 -0.58
C PHE A 67 -0.44 2.10 -0.38
N SER A 68 -0.31 3.16 -1.19
CA SER A 68 0.81 4.09 -1.10
C SER A 68 0.86 4.82 0.24
N TYR A 69 -0.30 5.19 0.78
CA TYR A 69 -0.42 5.83 2.08
C TYR A 69 0.03 4.90 3.21
N SER A 70 -0.43 3.65 3.22
CA SER A 70 -0.02 2.64 4.22
C SER A 70 1.49 2.37 4.17
N VAL A 71 2.08 2.31 2.97
CA VAL A 71 3.53 2.19 2.79
C VAL A 71 4.28 3.39 3.40
N LEU A 72 3.81 4.61 3.12
CA LEU A 72 4.42 5.82 3.66
C LEU A 72 4.35 5.87 5.19
N GLN A 73 3.22 5.46 5.78
CA GLN A 73 3.08 5.35 7.23
C GLN A 73 4.12 4.39 7.83
N TYR A 74 4.32 3.23 7.21
CA TYR A 74 5.34 2.27 7.64
C TYR A 74 6.76 2.81 7.54
N LEU A 75 7.08 3.50 6.43
CA LEU A 75 8.39 4.11 6.18
C LEU A 75 8.72 5.24 7.15
N THR A 76 7.71 5.99 7.58
CA THR A 76 7.86 7.16 8.45
C THR A 76 7.70 6.83 9.93
N TRP A 77 7.64 5.54 10.29
CA TRP A 77 7.37 5.08 11.67
C TRP A 77 6.04 5.55 12.26
N ASN A 78 5.12 6.04 11.42
CA ASN A 78 3.77 6.40 11.86
C ASN A 78 2.90 5.15 12.10
N SER A 79 3.21 4.04 11.44
CA SER A 79 2.60 2.74 11.68
C SER A 79 3.65 1.62 11.72
N ASP A 80 3.34 0.57 12.48
CA ASP A 80 4.11 -0.68 12.52
C ASP A 80 3.49 -1.78 11.63
N ASP A 81 2.34 -1.49 11.01
CA ASP A 81 1.70 -2.41 10.07
C ASP A 81 2.55 -2.56 8.81
N ARG A 82 2.84 -3.81 8.45
CA ARG A 82 3.63 -4.13 7.27
C ARG A 82 2.73 -4.14 6.03
N PRO A 83 3.01 -3.32 5.02
CA PRO A 83 2.20 -3.31 3.80
C PRO A 83 2.34 -4.64 3.01
N PHE A 84 1.47 -4.84 2.01
CA PHE A 84 1.48 -6.01 1.13
C PHE A 84 2.91 -6.38 0.66
N PRO A 85 3.30 -7.68 0.66
CA PRO A 85 2.46 -8.88 0.78
C PRO A 85 2.26 -9.42 2.20
N PHE A 86 2.62 -8.66 3.24
CA PHE A 86 2.48 -9.13 4.63
C PHE A 86 1.10 -8.91 5.23
N CYS A 87 0.33 -7.99 4.65
CA CYS A 87 -1.07 -7.73 4.93
C CYS A 87 -1.85 -7.72 3.61
N ASP A 88 -3.16 -7.80 3.71
CA ASP A 88 -4.04 -7.73 2.55
C ASP A 88 -3.86 -6.42 1.80
N TRP A 89 -4.08 -6.48 0.49
CA TRP A 89 -4.13 -5.29 -0.33
C TRP A 89 -5.28 -4.40 0.18
N PRO A 90 -5.05 -3.10 0.42
CA PRO A 90 -6.13 -2.20 0.77
C PRO A 90 -7.04 -2.05 -0.45
N ALA A 91 -8.06 -2.89 -0.49
CA ALA A 91 -9.20 -2.72 -1.36
C ALA A 91 -10.28 -2.03 -0.51
N PRO A 92 -11.03 -1.06 -1.06
CA PRO A 92 -12.26 -0.59 -0.48
C PRO A 92 -13.05 -1.81 -0.05
N GLN A 93 -13.57 -1.79 1.18
CA GLN A 93 -14.52 -2.79 1.66
C GLN A 93 -15.70 -2.79 0.69
N ARG A 94 -15.60 -3.63 -0.33
CA ARG A 94 -16.68 -3.86 -1.27
C ARG A 94 -17.64 -4.68 -0.41
N ASP A 95 -18.81 -4.11 -0.09
CA ASP A 95 -19.88 -4.72 0.71
C ASP A 95 -20.50 -5.95 0.02
N ASP A 96 -19.66 -6.78 -0.61
CA ASP A 96 -19.98 -7.97 -1.37
C ASP A 96 -19.87 -9.21 -0.47
N ASP A 97 -19.73 -9.05 0.85
CA ASP A 97 -19.81 -10.15 1.79
C ASP A 97 -21.29 -10.39 2.16
N PRO A 98 -21.99 -11.37 1.54
CA PRO A 98 -23.35 -11.72 1.94
C PRO A 98 -23.42 -12.30 3.37
N SER A 99 -22.30 -12.48 4.08
CA SER A 99 -22.28 -13.06 5.43
C SER A 99 -22.77 -12.13 6.54
N ASN A 100 -22.95 -10.83 6.28
CA ASN A 100 -23.51 -9.86 7.23
C ASN A 100 -25.06 -9.73 7.16
N SER A 101 -25.73 -10.69 6.50
CA SER A 101 -27.19 -10.73 6.34
C SER A 101 -27.91 -11.78 7.20
N TRP A 102 -27.48 -11.97 8.47
CA TRP A 102 -28.21 -12.75 9.48
C TRP A 102 -28.24 -12.06 10.84
#